data_AF-A0A965CV48-F1
#
_entry.id   AF-A0A965CV48-F1
#
_cell.length_a   1.000
_cell.length_b   1.000
_cell.length_c   1.000
_cell.angle_alpha   90.00
_cell.angle_beta   90.00
_cell.angle_gamma   90.00
#
_symmetry.space_group_name_H-M   'P 1'
#
loop_
_entity.id
_entity.type
_entity.pdbx_description
1 polymer ?
#
loop_
_entity_poly.entity_id
_entity_poly.type
_entity_poly.pdbx_seq_one_letter_code
_entity_poly.pdbx_strand_id
1 'polypeptide(L)'
;MAYEVRAPILELETAVGETARFFEASAQMRGRVPNSTRVWGHIPYIAKFQLPAGTVLQREGAGGVLSCRIKEMAILKTSHVNTCNY
;
A
#
# COMPACT_ATOMS: atom_id res chain seq x y z
N MET A 1 14.34 -6.99 11.20
CA MET A 1 15.30 -6.21 10.39
C MET A 1 14.74 -4.83 10.21
N ALA A 2 15.54 -3.78 10.47
CA ALA A 2 15.17 -2.42 10.09
C ALA A 2 15.49 -2.25 8.60
N TYR A 3 14.52 -1.81 7.82
CA TYR A 3 14.71 -1.53 6.40
C TYR A 3 15.39 -0.16 6.26
N GLU A 4 16.40 -0.04 5.41
CA GLU A 4 17.01 1.24 5.09
C GLU A 4 16.09 1.99 4.11
N VAL A 5 15.30 2.94 4.62
CA VAL A 5 14.34 3.72 3.82
C VAL A 5 14.85 5.15 3.71
N ARG A 6 15.02 5.64 2.48
CA ARG A 6 15.49 7.02 2.20
C ARG A 6 14.43 8.09 2.50
N ALA A 7 13.19 7.68 2.65
CA ALA A 7 12.05 8.52 2.99
C ALA A 7 11.58 8.23 4.43
N PRO A 8 11.03 9.22 5.14
CA PRO A 8 10.56 9.03 6.51
C PRO A 8 9.44 7.98 6.57
N ILE A 9 9.56 7.03 7.50
CA ILE A 9 8.47 6.13 7.88
C ILE A 9 7.70 6.82 9.01
N LEU A 10 6.48 7.23 8.74
CA LEU A 10 5.67 7.93 9.74
C LEU A 10 5.12 6.96 10.78
N GLU A 11 5.09 7.37 12.04
CA GLU A 11 4.43 6.64 13.12
C GLU A 11 2.90 6.86 13.08
N LEU A 12 2.14 5.84 13.46
CA LEU A 12 0.68 5.86 13.36
C LEU A 12 0.08 6.77 14.43
N GLU A 13 0.65 6.73 15.62
CA GLU A 13 0.19 7.40 16.85
C GLU A 13 0.33 8.92 16.77
N THR A 14 1.30 9.39 15.98
CA THR A 14 1.58 10.82 15.79
C THR A 14 0.95 11.38 14.51
N ALA A 15 0.26 10.56 13.71
CA ALA A 15 -0.33 10.99 12.46
C ALA A 15 -1.52 11.92 12.71
N VAL A 16 -1.61 13.01 11.95
CA VAL A 16 -2.70 13.99 12.03
C VAL A 16 -3.26 14.31 10.65
N GLY A 17 -4.44 14.91 10.59
CA GLY A 17 -5.04 15.42 9.36
C GLY A 17 -5.22 14.35 8.27
N GLU A 18 -4.79 14.66 7.04
CA GLU A 18 -4.95 13.76 5.89
C GLU A 18 -4.17 12.45 6.04
N THR A 19 -3.00 12.47 6.69
CA THR A 19 -2.18 11.28 6.91
C THR A 19 -2.89 10.28 7.83
N ALA A 20 -3.51 10.74 8.91
CA ALA A 20 -4.29 9.88 9.82
C ALA A 20 -5.47 9.21 9.08
N ARG A 21 -6.21 10.00 8.29
CA ARG A 21 -7.32 9.48 7.47
C ARG A 21 -6.85 8.45 6.44
N PHE A 22 -5.67 8.66 5.87
CA PHE A 22 -5.08 7.70 4.93
C PHE A 22 -4.71 6.37 5.61
N PHE A 23 -4.17 6.43 6.82
CA PHE A 23 -3.84 5.22 7.60
C PHE A 23 -5.10 4.46 8.00
N GLU A 24 -6.12 5.17 8.46
CA GLU A 24 -7.44 4.60 8.77
C GLU A 24 -8.04 3.91 7.54
N ALA A 25 -8.06 4.60 6.38
CA ALA A 25 -8.57 4.03 5.14
C ALA A 25 -7.77 2.78 4.70
N SER A 26 -6.44 2.80 4.86
CA SER A 26 -5.61 1.62 4.59
C SER A 26 -5.98 0.45 5.51
N ALA A 27 -6.21 0.71 6.80
CA ALA A 27 -6.63 -0.33 7.74
C ALA A 27 -8.01 -0.92 7.36
N GLN A 28 -8.97 -0.08 6.97
CA GLN A 28 -10.30 -0.53 6.54
C GLN A 28 -10.24 -1.36 5.24
N MET A 29 -9.47 -0.91 4.24
CA MET A 29 -9.44 -1.57 2.92
C MET A 29 -8.51 -2.79 2.83
N ARG A 30 -7.45 -2.82 3.65
CA ARG A 30 -6.40 -3.84 3.58
C ARG A 30 -6.25 -4.67 4.86
N GLY A 31 -6.95 -4.32 5.93
CA GLY A 31 -6.85 -4.95 7.25
C GLY A 31 -5.60 -4.55 8.06
N ARG A 32 -4.75 -3.66 7.53
CA ARG A 32 -3.51 -3.19 8.17
C ARG A 32 -2.97 -1.91 7.53
N VAL A 33 -2.00 -1.29 8.20
CA VAL A 33 -1.21 -0.18 7.66
C VAL A 33 0.22 -0.67 7.32
N PRO A 34 0.52 -1.01 6.05
CA PRO A 34 1.87 -1.44 5.67
C PRO A 34 2.88 -0.27 5.74
N ASN A 35 4.18 -0.56 5.89
CA ASN A 35 5.24 0.46 5.86
C ASN A 35 5.22 1.30 4.57
N SER A 36 4.80 0.77 3.43
CA SER A 36 4.62 1.54 2.19
C SER A 36 3.56 2.64 2.33
N THR A 37 2.44 2.35 3.00
CA THR A 37 1.44 3.38 3.36
C THR A 37 2.05 4.41 4.31
N ARG A 38 2.82 3.97 5.32
CA ARG A 38 3.50 4.86 6.28
C ARG A 38 4.52 5.78 5.62
N VAL A 39 5.21 5.29 4.60
CA VAL A 39 6.09 6.08 3.74
C VAL A 39 5.29 7.03 2.87
N TRP A 40 4.23 6.60 2.18
CA TRP A 40 3.45 7.51 1.32
C TRP A 40 2.62 8.56 2.07
N GLY A 41 2.43 8.39 3.38
CA GLY A 41 1.62 9.28 4.20
C GLY A 41 2.06 10.75 4.23
N HIS A 42 3.32 11.04 3.87
CA HIS A 42 3.81 12.42 3.72
C HIS A 42 3.59 13.03 2.32
N ILE A 43 3.03 12.26 1.37
CA ILE A 43 2.79 12.69 -0.01
C ILE A 43 1.28 12.60 -0.31
N PRO A 44 0.50 13.67 -0.05
CA PRO A 44 -0.96 13.63 -0.08
C PRO A 44 -1.57 13.14 -1.39
N TYR A 45 -0.97 13.49 -2.53
CA TYR A 45 -1.48 13.10 -3.84
C TYR A 45 -1.26 11.61 -4.14
N ILE A 46 -0.13 11.03 -3.69
CA ILE A 46 0.12 9.59 -3.83
C ILE A 46 -0.85 8.82 -2.94
N ALA A 47 -1.06 9.27 -1.70
CA ALA A 47 -2.00 8.65 -0.78
C ALA A 47 -3.43 8.56 -1.38
N LYS A 48 -3.90 9.67 -1.95
CA LYS A 48 -5.24 9.79 -2.57
C LYS A 48 -5.41 8.95 -3.83
N PHE A 49 -4.34 8.64 -4.56
CA PHE A 49 -4.41 7.82 -5.78
C PHE A 49 -4.16 6.33 -5.49
N GLN A 50 -3.10 6.02 -4.75
CA GLN A 50 -2.52 4.69 -4.69
C GLN A 50 -3.38 3.70 -3.90
N LEU A 51 -4.08 4.17 -2.87
CA LEU A 51 -4.99 3.31 -2.11
C LEU A 51 -6.24 2.91 -2.90
N PRO A 52 -7.00 3.83 -3.52
CA PRO A 52 -8.16 3.43 -4.33
C PRO A 52 -7.75 2.68 -5.60
N ALA A 53 -6.73 3.12 -6.34
CA ALA A 53 -6.31 2.44 -7.55
C ALA A 53 -5.69 1.06 -7.26
N GLY A 54 -4.73 1.00 -6.34
CA GLY A 54 -3.99 -0.22 -6.03
C GLY A 54 -4.88 -1.30 -5.41
N THR A 55 -5.77 -0.93 -4.48
CA THR A 55 -6.61 -1.93 -3.81
C THR A 55 -7.65 -2.52 -4.76
N VAL A 56 -8.25 -1.69 -5.62
CA VAL A 56 -9.22 -2.18 -6.61
C VAL A 56 -8.57 -3.11 -7.63
N LEU A 57 -7.36 -2.78 -8.10
CA LEU A 57 -6.62 -3.65 -9.02
C LEU A 57 -6.24 -4.99 -8.37
N GLN A 58 -5.88 -4.98 -7.09
CA GLN A 58 -5.42 -6.17 -6.36
C GLN A 58 -6.57 -7.09 -5.92
N ARG A 59 -7.74 -6.52 -5.58
CA ARG A 59 -8.91 -7.29 -5.14
C ARG A 59 -9.75 -7.81 -6.30
N GLU A 60 -10.62 -8.77 -6.02
CA GLU A 60 -11.65 -9.19 -6.96
C GLU A 60 -12.76 -8.14 -7.07
N GLY A 61 -13.40 -8.05 -8.24
CA GLY A 61 -14.42 -7.05 -8.55
C GLY A 61 -13.95 -5.99 -9.55
N ALA A 62 -14.71 -4.89 -9.66
CA ALA A 62 -14.46 -3.77 -10.57
C ALA A 62 -14.21 -4.16 -12.04
N GLY A 63 -14.86 -5.23 -12.52
CA GLY A 63 -14.70 -5.74 -13.89
C GLY A 63 -13.47 -6.64 -14.10
N GLY A 64 -12.67 -6.91 -13.06
CA GLY A 64 -11.56 -7.85 -13.13
C GLY A 64 -12.03 -9.31 -13.17
N VAL A 65 -11.47 -10.09 -14.11
CA VAL A 65 -11.79 -11.52 -14.28
C VAL A 65 -10.79 -12.46 -13.60
N LEU A 66 -9.69 -11.93 -13.07
CA LEU A 66 -8.65 -12.70 -12.39
C LEU A 66 -8.90 -12.75 -10.89
N SER A 67 -8.67 -13.92 -10.29
CA SER A 67 -8.73 -14.07 -8.84
C SER A 67 -7.62 -13.30 -8.13
N CYS A 68 -7.84 -12.96 -6.86
CA CYS A 68 -6.82 -12.32 -6.02
C CYS A 68 -5.52 -13.14 -6.03
N ARG A 69 -5.63 -14.47 -6.00
CA ARG A 69 -4.48 -15.39 -5.97
C ARG A 69 -3.58 -15.24 -7.19
N ILE A 70 -4.16 -15.15 -8.41
CA ILE A 70 -3.38 -14.98 -9.64
C ILE A 70 -2.70 -13.60 -9.66
N LYS A 71 -3.40 -12.56 -9.21
CA LYS A 71 -2.86 -11.20 -9.13
C LYS A 71 -1.68 -11.12 -8.16
N GLU A 72 -1.78 -11.76 -6.99
CA GLU A 72 -0.66 -11.85 -6.04
C GLU A 72 0.53 -12.63 -6.61
N MET A 73 0.29 -13.72 -7.35
CA MET A 73 1.38 -14.45 -8.02
C MET A 73 2.12 -13.56 -9.03
N ALA A 74 1.39 -12.71 -9.77
CA ALA A 74 2.00 -11.72 -10.66
C ALA A 74 2.83 -10.70 -9.88
N ILE A 75 2.33 -10.19 -8.74
CA ILE A 75 3.07 -9.27 -7.86
C ILE A 75 4.34 -9.94 -7.33
N LEU A 76 4.28 -11.19 -6.85
CA LEU A 76 5.43 -11.92 -6.34
C LEU A 76 6.48 -12.18 -7.44
N LYS A 77 6.04 -12.64 -8.61
CA LYS A 77 6.96 -12.91 -9.74
C LYS A 77 7.64 -11.62 -10.22
N THR A 78 6.87 -10.54 -10.38
CA THR A 78 7.42 -9.25 -10.81
C THR A 78 8.34 -8.64 -9.76
N SER A 79 8.00 -8.74 -8.47
CA SER A 79 8.87 -8.29 -7.37
C SER A 79 10.17 -9.07 -7.34
N HIS A 80 10.12 -10.39 -7.53
CA HIS A 80 11.31 -11.25 -7.57
C HIS A 80 12.25 -10.89 -8.73
N VAL A 81 11.74 -10.76 -9.97
CA VAL A 81 12.58 -10.39 -11.12
C VAL A 81 13.14 -8.97 -11.03
N ASN A 82 12.45 -8.08 -10.31
CA ASN A 82 12.90 -6.72 -10.03
C ASN A 82 13.77 -6.62 -8.76
N THR A 83 14.11 -7.75 -8.11
CA THR A 83 14.88 -7.77 -6.86
C THR A 83 14.30 -6.88 -5.75
N CYS A 84 12.97 -6.72 -5.73
CA CYS A 84 12.27 -5.90 -4.75
C CYS A 84 12.18 -6.65 -3.41
N ASN A 85 13.02 -6.24 -2.45
CA ASN A 85 13.10 -6.84 -1.12
C ASN A 85 12.47 -5.90 -0.06
N TYR A 86 11.15 -5.77 -0.13
CA TYR A 86 10.33 -5.02 0.82
C TYR A 86 9.81 -5.93 1.94
#